data_AF-K2AJG2-F1
#
_entry.id   AF-K2AJG2-F1
#
_cell.length_a   1.000
_cell.length_b   1.000
_cell.length_c   1.000
_cell.angle_alpha   90.00
_cell.angle_beta   90.00
_cell.angle_gamma   90.00
#
_symmetry.space_group_name_H-M   'P 1'
#
loop_
_entity.id
_entity.type
_entity.pdbx_description
1 polymer ?
#
loop_
_entity_poly.entity_id
_entity_poly.type
_entity_poly.pdbx_seq_one_letter_code
_entity_poly.pdbx_strand_id
1 'polypeptide(L)'
;MSRNLLLFAAVGMLFVATGVFQSWNVSLQILNIGILSAIMALGVNMQWGYAGLFSTGIVGSVALGGLAVVVVSSTPVPEAWAAGGPRLLLGLAFGVAVIAAAVIAYKRMAKGRVRNLGVAVILIVGFFAYRAIFDPAVAAIEAFNPAT
;
A
#
# COMPACT_ATOMS: atom_id res chain seq x y z
N MET A 1 -28.68 -5.31 10.69
CA MET A 1 -29.48 -4.83 9.55
C MET A 1 -30.47 -3.74 9.98
N SER A 2 -31.23 -3.95 11.07
CA SER A 2 -32.14 -2.98 11.69
C SER A 2 -31.52 -1.62 12.05
N ARG A 3 -30.30 -1.58 12.61
CA ARG A 3 -29.60 -0.33 12.95
C ARG A 3 -29.33 0.56 11.74
N ASN A 4 -28.89 -0.01 10.62
CA ASN A 4 -28.60 0.78 9.42
C ASN A 4 -29.88 1.34 8.81
N LEU A 5 -30.96 0.55 8.82
CA LEU A 5 -32.27 0.98 8.36
C LEU A 5 -32.80 2.16 9.20
N LEU A 6 -32.66 2.08 10.53
CA LEU A 6 -33.01 3.17 11.46
C LEU A 6 -32.21 4.45 11.20
N LEU A 7 -30.90 4.33 10.93
CA LEU A 7 -30.06 5.48 10.62
C LEU A 7 -30.46 6.15 9.30
N PHE A 8 -30.77 5.37 8.25
CA PHE A 8 -31.27 5.91 6.98
C PHE A 8 -32.65 6.55 7.13
N ALA A 9 -33.56 5.94 7.90
CA ALA A 9 -34.87 6.50 8.18
C ALA A 9 -34.77 7.83 8.96
N ALA A 10 -33.87 7.90 9.94
CA ALA A 10 -33.61 9.13 10.69
C ALA A 10 -33.07 10.26 9.79
N VAL A 11 -32.13 9.94 8.88
CA VAL A 11 -31.64 10.92 7.89
C VAL A 11 -32.76 11.39 6.96
N GLY A 12 -33.62 10.48 6.48
CA GLY A 12 -34.81 10.85 5.70
C GLY A 12 -35.75 11.78 6.45
N MET A 13 -35.98 11.52 7.74
CA MET A 13 -36.80 12.37 8.61
C MET A 13 -36.17 13.75 8.80
N LEU A 14 -34.84 13.86 8.90
CA LEU A 14 -34.14 15.15 8.96
C LEU A 14 -34.32 15.98 7.69
N PHE A 15 -34.35 15.37 6.51
CA PHE A 15 -34.66 16.08 5.26
C PHE A 15 -36.10 16.62 5.24
N VAL A 16 -37.06 15.83 5.69
CA VAL A 16 -38.48 16.26 5.81
C VAL A 16 -38.60 17.40 6.82
N ALA A 17 -37.97 17.27 7.99
CA ALA A 17 -37.94 18.33 9.00
C ALA A 17 -37.33 19.62 8.44
N THR A 18 -36.22 19.53 7.70
CA THR A 18 -35.60 20.69 7.06
C THR A 18 -36.53 21.33 5.99
N GLY A 19 -37.27 20.50 5.26
CA GLY A 19 -38.26 20.97 4.28
C GLY A 19 -39.42 21.74 4.93
N VAL A 20 -39.89 21.29 6.10
CA VAL A 20 -40.98 21.90 6.86
C VAL A 20 -40.53 23.14 7.64
N PHE A 21 -39.38 23.08 8.33
CA PHE A 21 -38.91 24.14 9.23
C PHE A 21 -38.07 25.23 8.55
N GLN A 22 -37.39 24.93 7.45
CA GLN A 22 -36.57 25.92 6.73
C GLN A 22 -37.15 26.23 5.35
N SER A 23 -37.01 25.30 4.40
CA SER A 23 -37.67 25.34 3.09
C SER A 23 -37.36 24.07 2.32
N TRP A 24 -38.25 23.71 1.39
CA TRP A 24 -38.01 22.63 0.45
C TRP A 24 -36.79 22.88 -0.45
N ASN A 25 -36.53 24.14 -0.83
CA ASN A 25 -35.36 24.49 -1.64
C ASN A 25 -34.04 24.18 -0.91
N VAL A 26 -33.92 24.56 0.36
CA VAL A 26 -32.72 24.27 1.18
C VAL A 26 -32.56 22.77 1.40
N SER A 27 -33.64 22.06 1.72
CA SER A 27 -33.60 20.59 1.90
C SER A 27 -33.11 19.87 0.62
N LEU A 28 -33.63 20.25 -0.54
CA LEU A 28 -33.21 19.69 -1.83
C LEU A 28 -31.78 20.09 -2.21
N GLN A 29 -31.32 21.30 -1.87
CA GLN A 29 -29.91 21.70 -2.05
C GLN A 29 -28.96 20.85 -1.20
N ILE A 30 -29.29 20.62 0.07
CA ILE A 30 -28.48 19.76 0.95
C ILE A 30 -28.42 18.34 0.39
N LEU A 31 -29.56 17.81 -0.08
CA LEU A 31 -29.60 16.50 -0.74
C LEU A 31 -28.71 16.47 -1.98
N ASN A 32 -28.75 17.51 -2.82
CA ASN A 32 -27.93 17.61 -4.02
C ASN A 32 -26.43 17.59 -3.70
N ILE A 33 -25.98 18.43 -2.75
CA ILE A 33 -24.58 18.47 -2.30
C ILE A 33 -24.17 17.14 -1.66
N GLY A 34 -25.07 16.51 -0.89
CA GLY A 34 -24.84 15.21 -0.27
C GLY A 34 -24.63 14.09 -1.29
N ILE A 35 -25.47 14.03 -2.33
CA ILE A 35 -25.30 13.07 -3.44
C ILE A 35 -24.01 13.34 -4.20
N LEU A 36 -23.70 14.61 -4.50
CA LEU A 36 -22.47 14.99 -5.20
C LEU A 36 -21.23 14.54 -4.41
N SER A 37 -21.25 14.77 -3.10
CA SER A 37 -20.18 14.37 -2.18
C SER A 37 -20.06 12.85 -2.05
N ALA A 38 -21.18 12.11 -2.04
CA ALA A 38 -21.18 10.65 -2.04
C ALA A 38 -20.55 10.07 -3.32
N ILE A 39 -20.87 10.64 -4.49
CA ILE A 39 -20.27 10.25 -5.77
C ILE A 39 -18.77 10.55 -5.77
N MET A 40 -18.35 11.74 -5.32
CA MET A 40 -16.93 12.09 -5.22
C MET A 40 -16.17 11.13 -4.28
N ALA A 41 -16.74 10.82 -3.11
CA ALA A 41 -16.14 9.89 -2.16
C ALA A 41 -16.03 8.46 -2.74
N LEU A 42 -17.05 7.98 -3.47
CA LEU A 42 -16.98 6.71 -4.18
C LEU A 42 -15.87 6.71 -5.24
N GLY A 43 -15.75 7.80 -6.02
CA GLY A 43 -14.69 7.98 -7.01
C GLY A 43 -13.29 7.88 -6.40
N VAL A 44 -13.03 8.62 -5.33
CA VAL A 44 -11.73 8.59 -4.63
C VAL A 44 -11.43 7.20 -4.05
N ASN A 45 -12.41 6.53 -3.45
CA ASN A 45 -12.22 5.17 -2.93
C ASN A 45 -11.90 4.16 -4.04
N MET A 46 -12.54 4.27 -5.21
CA MET A 46 -12.24 3.41 -6.36
C MET A 46 -10.87 3.71 -6.97
N GLN A 47 -10.47 4.98 -7.02
CA GLN A 47 -9.13 5.37 -7.47
C GLN A 47 -8.03 4.80 -6.56
N TRP A 48 -8.17 4.89 -5.23
CA TRP A 48 -7.20 4.28 -4.33
C TRP A 48 -7.24 2.75 -4.33
N GLY A 49 -8.44 2.17 -4.43
CA GLY A 49 -8.62 0.72 -4.46
C GLY A 49 -8.05 0.10 -5.74
N TYR A 50 -8.70 0.32 -6.88
CA TYR A 50 -8.35 -0.35 -8.13
C TYR A 50 -7.28 0.39 -8.92
N ALA A 51 -7.39 1.71 -9.06
CA ALA A 51 -6.39 2.46 -9.84
C ALA A 51 -5.03 2.51 -9.11
N GLY A 52 -5.03 2.52 -7.77
CA GLY A 52 -3.81 2.44 -6.95
C GLY A 52 -3.08 1.10 -7.09
N LEU A 53 -3.81 -0.02 -7.09
CA LEU A 53 -3.25 -1.35 -7.37
C LEU A 53 -2.61 -1.42 -8.76
N PHE A 54 -3.27 -0.87 -9.77
CA PHE A 54 -2.75 -0.79 -11.13
C PHE A 54 -1.51 0.12 -11.24
N SER A 55 -1.56 1.31 -10.64
CA SER A 55 -0.43 2.27 -10.64
C SER A 55 0.81 1.70 -9.93
N THR A 56 0.64 1.08 -8.78
CA THR A 56 1.75 0.42 -8.05
C THR A 56 2.40 -0.67 -8.90
N GLY A 57 1.60 -1.44 -9.65
CA GLY A 57 2.07 -2.46 -10.58
C GLY A 57 2.88 -1.88 -11.76
N ILE A 58 2.40 -0.80 -12.38
CA ILE A 58 3.13 -0.10 -13.45
C ILE A 58 4.46 0.43 -12.93
N VAL A 59 4.46 1.19 -11.82
CA VAL A 59 5.67 1.79 -11.27
C VAL A 59 6.69 0.71 -10.88
N GLY A 60 6.23 -0.40 -10.30
CA GLY A 60 7.10 -1.55 -10.01
C GLY A 60 7.72 -2.15 -11.27
N SER A 61 6.94 -2.31 -12.34
CA SER A 61 7.44 -2.84 -13.61
C SER A 61 8.42 -1.88 -14.29
N VAL A 62 8.17 -0.57 -14.21
CA VAL A 62 9.09 0.48 -14.70
C VAL A 62 10.41 0.46 -13.91
N ALA A 63 10.36 0.32 -12.59
CA ALA A 63 11.56 0.22 -11.76
C ALA A 63 12.40 -1.03 -12.11
N LEU A 64 11.75 -2.19 -12.30
CA LEU A 64 12.43 -3.41 -12.76
C LEU A 64 13.03 -3.25 -14.16
N GLY A 65 12.33 -2.57 -15.07
CA GLY A 65 12.85 -2.23 -16.39
C GLY A 65 14.09 -1.34 -16.33
N GLY A 66 14.08 -0.31 -15.48
CA GLY A 66 15.24 0.55 -15.25
C GLY A 66 16.45 -0.22 -14.70
N LEU A 67 16.22 -1.11 -13.72
CA LEU A 67 17.27 -1.98 -13.18
C LEU A 67 17.85 -2.92 -14.25
N ALA A 68 17.01 -3.50 -15.10
CA ALA A 68 17.47 -4.40 -16.17
C ALA A 68 18.41 -3.69 -17.16
N VAL A 69 18.12 -2.45 -17.54
CA VAL A 69 18.99 -1.66 -18.41
C VAL A 69 20.37 -1.46 -17.77
N VAL A 70 20.42 -1.09 -16.49
CA VAL A 70 21.70 -0.90 -15.77
C VAL A 70 22.49 -2.20 -15.71
N VAL A 71 21.84 -3.32 -15.38
CA VAL A 71 22.49 -4.63 -15.26
C VAL A 71 23.08 -5.10 -16.61
N VAL A 72 22.42 -4.81 -17.73
CA VAL A 72 22.88 -5.25 -19.06
C VAL A 72 23.91 -4.31 -19.68
N SER A 73 23.78 -2.99 -19.46
CA SER A 73 24.61 -1.98 -20.14
C SER A 73 25.85 -1.53 -19.38
N SER A 74 25.88 -1.71 -18.05
CA SER A 74 27.05 -1.32 -17.25
C SER A 74 28.19 -2.33 -17.41
N THR A 75 29.43 -1.83 -17.40
CA THR A 75 30.62 -2.69 -17.33
C THR A 75 30.62 -3.41 -15.99
N PRO A 76 30.62 -4.76 -15.95
CA PRO A 76 30.62 -5.50 -14.69
C PRO A 76 31.91 -5.22 -13.91
N VAL A 77 31.78 -4.88 -12.62
CA VAL A 77 32.91 -4.75 -11.68
C VAL A 77 32.97 -6.02 -10.81
N PRO A 78 33.83 -7.00 -11.13
CA PRO A 78 33.82 -8.30 -10.46
C PRO A 78 34.08 -8.21 -8.96
N GLU A 79 34.91 -7.26 -8.51
CA GLU A 79 35.22 -7.05 -7.10
C GLU A 79 33.98 -6.60 -6.31
N ALA A 80 33.16 -5.71 -6.87
CA ALA A 80 31.92 -5.23 -6.24
C ALA A 80 30.87 -6.35 -6.15
N TRP A 81 30.78 -7.20 -7.18
CA TRP A 81 29.92 -8.38 -7.19
C TRP A 81 30.34 -9.41 -6.15
N ALA A 82 31.63 -9.65 -5.97
CA ALA A 82 32.15 -10.55 -4.95
C ALA A 82 31.94 -10.00 -3.52
N ALA A 83 32.10 -8.69 -3.34
CA ALA A 83 32.01 -8.04 -2.04
C ALA A 83 30.59 -7.98 -1.46
N GLY A 84 29.58 -7.72 -2.29
CA GLY A 84 28.20 -7.54 -1.81
C GLY A 84 27.12 -8.31 -2.58
N GLY A 85 27.40 -8.89 -3.74
CA GLY A 85 26.41 -9.57 -4.58
C GLY A 85 25.66 -10.71 -3.87
N PRO A 86 26.34 -11.68 -3.23
CA PRO A 86 25.67 -12.77 -2.51
C PRO A 86 24.78 -12.27 -1.38
N ARG A 87 25.24 -11.27 -0.62
CA ARG A 87 24.50 -10.70 0.51
C ARG A 87 23.30 -9.86 0.03
N LEU A 88 23.43 -9.16 -1.08
CA LEU A 88 22.35 -8.42 -1.74
C LEU A 88 21.22 -9.38 -2.16
N LEU A 89 21.58 -10.47 -2.84
CA LEU A 89 20.61 -11.50 -3.26
C LEU A 89 19.93 -12.18 -2.07
N LEU A 90 20.69 -12.48 -1.01
CA LEU A 90 20.13 -12.99 0.25
C LEU A 90 19.17 -12.00 0.90
N GLY A 91 19.50 -10.70 0.91
CA GLY A 91 18.63 -9.63 1.39
C GLY A 91 17.31 -9.59 0.62
N LEU A 92 17.37 -9.59 -0.72
CA LEU A 92 16.17 -9.63 -1.57
C LEU A 92 15.32 -10.88 -1.33
N ALA A 93 15.94 -12.06 -1.26
CA ALA A 93 15.25 -13.32 -0.96
C ALA A 93 14.59 -13.29 0.43
N PHE A 94 15.28 -12.72 1.43
CA PHE A 94 14.73 -12.53 2.77
C PHE A 94 13.53 -11.58 2.77
N GLY A 95 13.59 -10.48 2.01
CA GLY A 95 12.46 -9.56 1.84
C GLY A 95 11.22 -10.27 1.27
N VAL A 96 11.40 -11.10 0.23
CA VAL A 96 10.34 -11.94 -0.33
C VAL A 96 9.79 -12.92 0.72
N ALA A 97 10.66 -13.54 1.51
CA ALA A 97 10.27 -14.48 2.56
C ALA A 97 9.45 -13.80 3.67
N VAL A 98 9.81 -12.58 4.09
CA VAL A 98 9.03 -11.79 5.08
C VAL A 98 7.63 -11.48 4.55
N ILE A 99 7.51 -11.07 3.29
CA ILE A 99 6.20 -10.81 2.67
C ILE A 99 5.37 -12.10 2.60
N ALA A 100 5.99 -13.21 2.18
CA ALA A 100 5.31 -14.51 2.14
C ALA A 100 4.83 -14.94 3.55
N ALA A 101 5.67 -14.77 4.58
CA ALA A 101 5.31 -15.04 5.97
C ALA A 101 4.13 -14.19 6.44
N ALA A 102 4.11 -12.89 6.11
CA ALA A 102 3.00 -12.00 6.42
C ALA A 102 1.69 -12.44 5.74
N VAL A 103 1.75 -12.84 4.46
CA VAL A 103 0.59 -13.36 3.72
C VAL A 103 0.09 -14.68 4.32
N ILE A 104 0.99 -15.61 4.66
CA ILE A 104 0.63 -16.89 5.29
C ILE A 104 -0.01 -16.64 6.65
N ALA A 105 0.57 -15.77 7.48
CA ALA A 105 0.02 -15.40 8.79
C ALA A 105 -1.39 -14.79 8.65
N TYR A 106 -1.58 -13.89 7.68
CA TYR A 106 -2.88 -13.28 7.41
C TYR A 106 -3.94 -14.30 6.98
N LYS A 107 -3.55 -15.29 6.17
CA LYS A 107 -4.45 -16.35 5.68
C LYS A 107 -4.77 -17.41 6.74
N ARG A 108 -3.82 -17.75 7.62
CA ARG A 108 -3.96 -18.83 8.62
C ARG A 108 -4.55 -18.38 9.95
N MET A 109 -4.42 -17.11 10.33
CA MET A 109 -4.97 -16.62 11.60
C MET A 109 -6.46 -16.26 11.51
N ALA A 110 -7.20 -16.52 12.58
CA ALA A 110 -8.60 -16.12 12.71
C ALA A 110 -8.77 -14.59 12.58
N LYS A 111 -9.87 -14.15 11.97
CA LYS A 111 -10.19 -12.73 11.81
C LYS A 111 -10.31 -12.07 13.19
N GLY A 112 -9.43 -11.11 13.48
CA GLY A 112 -9.43 -10.40 14.76
C GLY A 112 -8.24 -9.47 14.94
N ARG A 113 -8.19 -8.81 16.10
CA ARG A 113 -7.14 -7.83 16.45
C ARG A 113 -5.75 -8.47 16.55
N VAL A 114 -5.69 -9.73 16.99
CA VAL A 114 -4.46 -10.53 17.11
C VAL A 114 -3.83 -10.79 15.73
N ARG A 115 -4.62 -11.09 14.69
CA ARG A 115 -4.12 -11.24 13.33
C ARG A 115 -3.48 -9.96 12.81
N ASN A 116 -4.17 -8.84 12.97
CA ASN A 116 -3.68 -7.56 12.46
C ASN A 116 -2.39 -7.13 13.19
N LEU A 117 -2.32 -7.34 14.51
CA LEU A 117 -1.09 -7.13 15.30
C LEU A 117 0.03 -8.09 14.88
N GLY A 118 -0.25 -9.38 14.71
CA GLY A 118 0.74 -10.37 14.30
C GLY A 118 1.34 -10.06 12.93
N VAL A 119 0.51 -9.69 11.96
CA VAL A 119 1.00 -9.26 10.63
C VAL A 119 1.81 -7.97 10.73
N ALA A 120 1.37 -6.99 11.53
CA ALA A 120 2.14 -5.77 11.74
C ALA A 120 3.52 -6.04 12.36
N VAL A 121 3.60 -6.91 13.37
CA VAL A 121 4.86 -7.30 13.99
C VAL A 121 5.78 -8.01 13.00
N ILE A 122 5.26 -8.94 12.20
CA ILE A 122 6.04 -9.63 11.16
C ILE A 122 6.64 -8.63 10.17
N LEU A 123 5.84 -7.66 9.72
CA LEU A 123 6.31 -6.65 8.77
C LEU A 123 7.34 -5.69 9.39
N ILE A 124 7.11 -5.22 10.61
CA ILE A 124 8.02 -4.29 11.29
C ILE A 124 9.36 -4.98 11.60
N VAL A 125 9.31 -6.14 12.25
CA VAL A 125 10.53 -6.89 12.61
C VAL A 125 11.25 -7.36 11.35
N GLY A 126 10.50 -7.87 10.38
CA GLY A 126 11.04 -8.29 9.09
C GLY A 126 11.69 -7.14 8.32
N PHE A 127 11.15 -5.92 8.38
CA PHE A 127 11.75 -4.73 7.77
C PHE A 127 13.11 -4.38 8.40
N PHE A 128 13.21 -4.35 9.73
CA PHE A 128 14.49 -4.07 10.39
C PHE A 128 15.51 -5.17 10.14
N ALA A 129 15.09 -6.43 10.15
CA ALA A 129 15.96 -7.56 9.80
C ALA A 129 16.44 -7.48 8.34
N TYR A 130 15.55 -7.11 7.41
CA TYR A 130 15.89 -6.89 6.00
C TYR A 130 16.94 -5.79 5.86
N ARG A 131 16.75 -4.63 6.50
CA ARG A 131 17.73 -3.53 6.47
C ARG A 131 19.10 -3.94 7.02
N ALA A 132 19.14 -4.70 8.11
CA ALA A 132 20.41 -5.17 8.67
C ALA A 132 21.19 -6.11 7.73
N ILE A 133 20.50 -6.83 6.83
CA ILE A 133 21.13 -7.70 5.83
C ILE A 133 21.50 -6.89 4.58
N PHE A 134 20.58 -6.07 4.09
CA PHE A 134 20.66 -5.38 2.81
C PHE A 134 21.57 -4.14 2.85
N ASP A 135 21.47 -3.29 3.87
CA ASP A 135 22.23 -2.03 3.94
C ASP A 135 23.76 -2.24 3.91
N PRO A 136 24.33 -3.22 4.65
CA PRO A 136 25.77 -3.45 4.57
C PRO A 136 26.22 -4.06 3.24
N ALA A 137 25.32 -4.73 2.51
CA ALA A 137 25.62 -5.22 1.16
C ALA A 137 25.73 -4.06 0.17
N VAL A 138 24.82 -3.09 0.25
CA VAL A 138 24.85 -1.87 -0.57
C VAL A 138 26.10 -1.06 -0.25
N ALA A 139 26.39 -0.81 1.01
CA ALA A 139 27.59 -0.07 1.41
C ALA A 139 28.89 -0.73 0.92
N ALA A 140 28.95 -2.07 0.92
CA ALA A 140 30.10 -2.81 0.41
C ALA A 140 30.23 -2.70 -1.13
N ILE A 141 29.12 -2.64 -1.87
CA ILE A 141 29.12 -2.47 -3.33
C ILE A 141 29.50 -1.03 -3.68
N GLU A 142 28.90 -0.05 -3.01
CA GLU A 142 29.13 1.39 -3.24
C GLU A 142 30.55 1.85 -2.84
N ALA A 143 31.22 1.12 -1.95
CA ALA A 143 32.63 1.37 -1.63
C ALA A 143 33.56 1.17 -2.84
N PHE A 144 33.13 0.42 -3.86
CA PHE A 144 33.83 0.29 -5.13
C PHE A 144 33.31 1.34 -6.10
N ASN A 145 34.10 2.39 -6.31
CA ASN A 145 33.76 3.49 -7.21
C ASN A 145 33.88 3.02 -8.68
N PRO A 146 32.81 3.05 -9.49
CA PRO A 146 32.89 2.67 -10.91
C PRO A 146 33.51 3.75 -11.82
N ALA A 147 34.08 4.82 -11.25
CA ALA A 147 34.57 6.00 -11.98
C ALA A 147 36.10 6.17 -12.01
N THR A 148 36.86 5.07 -12.06
CA THR A 148 38.28 5.08 -12.49
C THR A 148 38.48 4.12 -13.63
#